data_AF-A0AAJ6VS77-F1
#
_entry.id   AF-A0AAJ6VS77-F1
#
_cell.length_a   1.000
_cell.length_b   1.000
_cell.length_c   1.000
_cell.angle_alpha   90.00
_cell.angle_beta   90.00
_cell.angle_gamma   90.00
#
_symmetry.space_group_name_H-M   'P 1'
#
loop_
_entity.id
_entity.type
_entity.pdbx_description
1 polymer ?
#
loop_
_entity_poly.entity_id
_entity_poly.type
_entity_poly.pdbx_seq_one_letter_code
_entity_poly.pdbx_strand_id
1 'polypeptide(L)'
;FAPRFDVRETSDGYHLDGELPGIAQKDVDIEFSDPQTLVIKGRTEREYHSSDNDEAQNTPTPENTNNNNQGEGSAVVPSGDKQVSKNKSKAKHHYWVSERSVGEFHRTFSFPTRVNQDAVKASLKNGILSIFVPKAAAPSSKKITIE
;
A
#
# COMPACT_ATOMS: atom_id res chain seq x y z
N PHE A 1 -2.71 3.32 -5.49
CA PHE A 1 -1.46 3.71 -6.19
C PHE A 1 -0.31 2.83 -5.73
N ALA A 2 0.87 2.92 -6.36
CA ALA A 2 2.06 2.16 -5.98
C ALA A 2 3.17 3.13 -5.56
N PRO A 3 3.50 3.25 -4.25
CA PRO A 3 4.57 4.11 -3.78
C PRO A 3 5.93 3.68 -4.34
N ARG A 4 6.84 4.65 -4.47
CA ARG A 4 8.21 4.40 -4.93
C ARG A 4 9.02 3.81 -3.78
N PHE A 5 9.86 2.82 -4.12
CA PHE A 5 10.72 2.12 -3.18
C PHE A 5 12.07 1.82 -3.83
N ASP A 6 13.12 2.04 -3.06
CA ASP A 6 14.44 1.49 -3.31
C ASP A 6 14.57 0.16 -2.57
N VAL A 7 15.23 -0.81 -3.21
CA VAL A 7 15.50 -2.13 -2.61
C VAL A 7 16.98 -2.44 -2.80
N ARG A 8 17.68 -2.73 -1.71
CA ARG A 8 19.11 -3.09 -1.70
C ARG A 8 19.29 -4.43 -1.03
N GLU A 9 20.09 -5.29 -1.64
CA GLU A 9 20.51 -6.56 -1.06
C GLU A 9 21.90 -6.41 -0.43
N THR A 10 22.06 -6.98 0.77
CA THR A 10 23.32 -7.07 1.50
C THR A 10 23.59 -8.53 1.86
N SER A 11 24.73 -8.80 2.51
CA SER A 11 25.06 -10.14 2.99
C SER A 11 24.10 -10.65 4.07
N ASP A 12 23.57 -9.75 4.89
CA ASP A 12 22.72 -10.03 6.05
C ASP A 12 21.21 -9.94 5.75
N GLY A 13 20.79 -9.22 4.71
CA GLY A 13 19.37 -9.02 4.44
C GLY A 13 19.03 -8.22 3.19
N TYR A 14 17.80 -7.73 3.17
CA TYR A 14 17.28 -6.80 2.19
C TYR A 14 16.82 -5.52 2.91
N HIS A 15 17.20 -4.37 2.37
CA HIS A 15 16.78 -3.06 2.84
C HIS A 15 15.81 -2.45 1.84
N LEU A 16 14.61 -2.10 2.30
CA LEU A 16 13.58 -1.46 1.49
C LEU A 16 13.32 -0.06 2.07
N ASP A 17 13.42 0.97 1.24
CA ASP A 17 13.13 2.35 1.64
C ASP A 17 12.08 2.91 0.69
N GLY A 18 10.91 3.28 1.21
CA GLY A 18 9.79 3.76 0.39
C GLY A 18 9.21 5.08 0.83
N GLU A 19 8.78 5.87 -0.15
CA GLU A 19 8.17 7.18 0.07
C GLU A 19 6.68 7.04 0.42
N LEU A 20 6.33 7.37 1.65
CA LEU A 20 4.97 7.44 2.19
C LEU A 20 4.75 8.76 2.95
N PRO A 21 4.74 9.92 2.27
CA PRO A 21 4.58 11.21 2.92
C PRO A 21 3.18 11.39 3.52
N GLY A 22 3.13 11.91 4.75
CA GLY A 22 1.88 12.26 5.43
C GLY A 22 1.03 11.07 5.88
N ILE A 23 1.57 9.85 5.90
CA ILE A 23 0.88 8.70 6.49
C ILE A 23 1.25 8.55 7.96
N ALA A 24 0.27 8.21 8.80
CA ALA A 24 0.57 7.79 10.17
C ALA A 24 0.99 6.32 10.17
N GLN A 25 1.88 5.94 11.08
CA GLN A 25 2.37 4.55 11.18
C GLN A 25 1.25 3.52 11.33
N LYS A 26 0.17 3.88 12.04
CA LYS A 26 -1.01 3.02 12.24
C LYS A 26 -1.82 2.73 10.97
N ASP A 27 -1.59 3.49 9.89
CA ASP A 27 -2.32 3.38 8.63
C ASP A 27 -1.50 2.63 7.56
N VAL A 28 -0.40 1.99 7.98
CA VAL A 28 0.46 1.13 7.15
C VAL A 28 0.43 -0.28 7.71
N ASP A 29 0.00 -1.23 6.88
CA ASP A 29 0.05 -2.66 7.18
C ASP A 29 1.19 -3.32 6.39
N ILE A 30 1.99 -4.13 7.09
CA ILE A 30 3.10 -4.88 6.51
C ILE A 30 2.93 -6.34 6.91
N GLU A 31 2.79 -7.22 5.91
CA GLU A 31 2.53 -8.64 6.11
C GLU A 31 3.30 -9.49 5.12
N PHE A 32 3.51 -10.77 5.44
CA PHE A 32 3.99 -11.76 4.49
C PHE A 32 2.80 -12.53 3.92
N SER A 33 2.64 -12.54 2.60
CA SER A 33 1.61 -13.37 1.94
C SER A 33 2.04 -14.83 1.81
N ASP A 34 3.35 -15.06 1.78
CA ASP A 34 4.00 -16.37 1.72
C ASP A 34 5.40 -16.29 2.37
N PRO A 35 6.17 -17.40 2.48
CA PRO A 35 7.48 -17.40 3.14
C PRO A 35 8.51 -16.38 2.64
N GLN A 36 8.36 -15.85 1.41
CA GLN A 36 9.35 -14.98 0.76
C GLN A 36 8.75 -13.71 0.15
N THR A 37 7.45 -13.49 0.25
CA THR A 37 6.78 -12.32 -0.33
C THR A 37 6.26 -11.38 0.74
N LEU A 38 6.85 -10.19 0.81
CA LEU A 38 6.42 -9.09 1.68
C LEU A 38 5.40 -8.21 0.93
N VAL A 39 4.33 -7.87 1.63
CA VAL A 39 3.24 -7.03 1.15
C VAL A 39 3.14 -5.81 2.06
N ILE A 40 3.08 -4.63 1.45
CA ILE A 40 2.92 -3.34 2.13
C ILE A 40 1.62 -2.71 1.61
N LYS A 41 0.70 -2.43 2.52
CA LYS A 41 -0.61 -1.85 2.22
C LYS A 41 -0.85 -0.64 3.12
N GLY A 42 -1.80 0.18 2.72
CA GLY A 42 -2.29 1.26 3.54
C GLY A 42 -3.11 2.24 2.74
N ARG A 43 -3.45 3.35 3.39
CA ARG A 43 -4.23 4.43 2.77
C ARG A 43 -3.65 5.76 3.18
N THR A 44 -3.45 6.64 2.21
CA THR A 44 -3.12 8.04 2.47
C THR A 44 -4.32 8.91 2.12
N GLU A 45 -4.61 9.88 2.97
CA GLU A 45 -5.69 10.84 2.75
C GLU A 45 -5.12 12.25 2.52
N ARG A 46 -5.95 13.09 1.88
CA ARG A 46 -5.62 14.51 1.75
C ARG A 46 -5.85 15.18 3.09
N GLU A 47 -4.77 15.39 3.81
CA GLU A 47 -4.74 16.33 4.94
C GLU A 47 -4.21 17.68 4.45
N TYR A 48 -4.95 18.74 4.78
CA TYR A 48 -4.58 20.13 4.53
C TYR A 48 -4.48 20.82 5.87
N HIS A 49 -3.38 21.50 6.14
CA HIS A 49 -3.30 22.42 7.26
C HIS A 49 -3.87 23.77 6.80
N SER A 50 -5.14 24.02 7.12
CA SER A 50 -5.75 25.34 6.95
C SER A 50 -5.47 26.19 8.18
N SER A 51 -4.76 27.29 8.01
CA SER A 51 -4.82 28.43 8.94
C SER A 51 -6.01 29.30 8.54
N ASP A 52 -7.17 28.96 9.10
CA ASP A 52 -8.48 29.66 9.14
C ASP A 52 -9.08 30.37 7.91
N ASN A 53 -10.41 30.22 7.83
CA ASN A 53 -11.44 30.95 7.06
C ASN A 53 -11.45 30.77 5.54
N ASP A 54 -12.37 29.95 5.03
CA ASP A 54 -13.20 30.36 3.89
C ASP A 54 -14.47 29.50 3.75
N GLU A 55 -15.60 30.20 3.74
CA GLU A 55 -16.96 29.69 3.62
C GLU A 55 -17.26 29.18 2.19
N ALA A 56 -18.27 28.32 2.14
CA ALA A 56 -18.75 27.59 0.97
C ALA A 56 -19.19 28.48 -0.21
N GLN A 57 -18.81 28.11 -1.44
CA GLN A 57 -19.59 28.40 -2.65
C GLN A 57 -19.58 27.26 -3.69
N ASN A 58 -20.74 27.13 -4.34
CA ASN A 58 -21.21 26.09 -5.28
C ASN A 58 -20.45 26.00 -6.62
N THR A 59 -20.65 24.86 -7.30
CA THR A 59 -20.84 24.60 -8.77
C THR A 59 -20.01 23.42 -9.33
N PRO A 60 -20.25 22.93 -10.57
CA PRO A 60 -20.95 21.67 -10.85
C PRO A 60 -20.01 20.54 -11.27
N THR A 61 -20.45 19.30 -11.08
CA THR A 61 -19.77 18.09 -11.57
C THR A 61 -19.95 17.99 -13.09
N PRO A 62 -18.90 17.86 -13.93
CA PRO A 62 -19.09 17.39 -15.28
C PRO A 62 -19.41 15.88 -15.25
N GLU A 63 -20.62 15.56 -15.70
CA GLU A 63 -21.05 14.23 -16.05
C GLU A 63 -20.08 13.60 -17.05
N ASN A 64 -19.58 12.41 -16.73
CA ASN A 64 -18.81 11.61 -17.68
C ASN A 64 -19.80 10.88 -18.59
N THR A 65 -19.87 11.32 -19.85
CA THR A 65 -20.66 10.70 -20.91
C THR A 65 -20.13 9.31 -21.22
N ASN A 66 -21.00 8.31 -21.03
CA ASN A 66 -20.88 6.97 -21.60
C ASN A 66 -20.78 7.02 -23.13
N ASN A 67 -19.92 6.18 -23.72
CA ASN A 67 -20.25 5.26 -24.83
C ASN A 67 -19.01 4.54 -25.39
N ASN A 68 -18.88 3.22 -25.16
CA ASN A 68 -19.25 2.16 -26.12
C ASN A 68 -18.53 0.81 -25.87
N ASN A 69 -19.36 -0.25 -25.78
CA ASN A 69 -19.28 -1.62 -26.34
C ASN A 69 -18.05 -2.53 -26.10
N GLN A 70 -18.12 -3.87 -26.03
CA GLN A 70 -19.14 -4.94 -25.81
C GLN A 70 -18.35 -6.27 -25.96
N GLY A 71 -18.71 -7.34 -25.23
CA GLY A 71 -18.23 -8.73 -25.46
C GLY A 71 -17.55 -9.37 -24.24
N GLU A 72 -18.26 -10.09 -23.37
CA GLU A 72 -18.65 -11.53 -23.42
C GLU A 72 -17.66 -12.44 -22.64
N GLY A 73 -18.16 -13.14 -21.61
CA GLY A 73 -17.48 -14.33 -21.05
C GLY A 73 -17.54 -14.56 -19.53
N SER A 74 -18.65 -15.12 -19.04
CA SER A 74 -18.84 -16.05 -17.89
C SER A 74 -18.24 -15.83 -16.49
N ALA A 75 -19.17 -15.65 -15.52
CA ALA A 75 -19.34 -16.29 -14.18
C ALA A 75 -18.09 -16.70 -13.37
N VAL A 76 -17.94 -16.34 -12.08
CA VAL A 76 -18.75 -16.81 -10.92
C VAL A 76 -18.84 -15.75 -9.78
N VAL A 77 -19.92 -15.88 -9.01
CA VAL A 77 -20.63 -15.03 -8.02
C VAL A 77 -20.02 -15.04 -6.58
N PRO A 78 -20.55 -14.30 -5.57
CA PRO A 78 -19.76 -13.42 -4.68
C PRO A 78 -19.89 -13.74 -3.16
N SER A 79 -19.14 -13.04 -2.31
CA SER A 79 -19.41 -12.89 -0.85
C SER A 79 -18.74 -11.57 -0.43
N GLY A 80 -19.47 -10.49 -0.13
CA GLY A 80 -20.05 -10.21 1.19
C GLY A 80 -18.90 -9.84 2.14
N ASP A 81 -18.62 -8.56 2.43
CA ASP A 81 -19.53 -7.70 3.18
C ASP A 81 -19.49 -6.21 2.77
N LYS A 82 -20.70 -5.65 2.71
CA LYS A 82 -20.95 -4.20 2.71
C LYS A 82 -20.53 -3.63 4.05
N GLN A 83 -19.53 -2.76 4.05
CA GLN A 83 -19.44 -1.72 5.06
C GLN A 83 -19.62 -0.36 4.41
N VAL A 84 -20.88 0.06 4.39
CA VAL A 84 -21.33 1.41 4.07
C VAL A 84 -20.75 2.35 5.13
N SER A 85 -19.62 2.97 4.83
CA SER A 85 -19.07 4.03 5.66
C SER A 85 -19.64 5.38 5.21
N LYS A 86 -20.25 6.06 6.18
CA LYS A 86 -21.04 7.27 6.06
C LYS A 86 -20.37 8.34 5.20
N ASN A 87 -21.07 8.73 4.14
CA ASN A 87 -20.77 9.87 3.29
C ASN A 87 -20.93 11.16 4.12
N LYS A 88 -19.86 11.59 4.82
CA LYS A 88 -19.75 12.97 5.31
C LYS A 88 -19.35 13.83 4.13
N SER A 89 -20.29 14.62 3.62
CA SER A 89 -20.07 15.64 2.60
C SER A 89 -19.02 16.65 3.07
N LYS A 90 -17.75 16.40 2.76
CA LYS A 90 -16.67 17.38 2.90
C LYS A 90 -16.80 18.40 1.76
N ALA A 91 -16.53 19.66 2.07
CA ALA A 91 -16.62 20.79 1.15
C ALA A 91 -15.99 20.50 -0.22
N LYS A 92 -16.69 20.85 -1.30
CA LYS A 92 -16.21 20.69 -2.67
C LYS A 92 -15.11 21.71 -2.94
N HIS A 93 -13.86 21.34 -2.73
CA HIS A 93 -12.72 22.15 -3.17
C HIS A 93 -12.60 22.13 -4.70
N HIS A 94 -12.37 23.30 -5.31
CA HIS A 94 -11.98 23.39 -6.73
C HIS A 94 -10.47 23.16 -6.84
N TYR A 95 -10.09 22.04 -7.45
CA TYR A 95 -8.69 21.73 -7.70
C TYR A 95 -8.22 22.45 -8.97
N TRP A 96 -7.37 23.46 -8.81
CA TRP A 96 -6.63 24.03 -9.93
C TRP A 96 -5.59 23.04 -10.46
N VAL A 97 -4.92 22.30 -9.57
CA VAL A 97 -3.96 21.23 -9.90
C VAL A 97 -4.02 20.13 -8.82
N SER A 98 -3.82 18.87 -9.22
CA SER A 98 -3.80 17.72 -8.32
C SER A 98 -2.76 16.69 -8.77
N GLU A 99 -1.55 16.76 -8.21
CA GLU A 99 -0.43 15.86 -8.55
C GLU A 99 -0.19 14.76 -7.51
N ARG A 100 -0.59 15.01 -6.25
CA ARG A 100 -0.38 14.09 -5.13
C ARG A 100 -1.18 12.80 -5.35
N SER A 101 -0.48 11.67 -5.31
CA SER A 101 -1.10 10.35 -5.22
C SER A 101 -1.76 10.18 -3.86
N VAL A 102 -3.07 9.92 -3.83
CA VAL A 102 -3.84 9.68 -2.61
C VAL A 102 -4.78 8.49 -2.76
N GLY A 103 -5.25 7.95 -1.64
CA GLY A 103 -6.10 6.77 -1.58
C GLY A 103 -5.33 5.53 -1.12
N GLU A 104 -5.87 4.36 -1.45
CA GLU A 104 -5.27 3.08 -1.10
C GLU A 104 -4.02 2.81 -1.91
N PHE A 105 -3.02 2.20 -1.28
CA PHE A 105 -1.83 1.72 -1.95
C PHE A 105 -1.49 0.29 -1.56
N HIS A 106 -0.77 -0.36 -2.47
CA HIS A 106 -0.31 -1.73 -2.31
C HIS A 106 1.03 -1.87 -3.04
N ARG A 107 2.01 -2.49 -2.38
CA ARG A 107 3.30 -2.84 -2.95
C ARG A 107 3.69 -4.24 -2.49
N THR A 108 4.22 -5.04 -3.41
CA THR A 108 4.70 -6.40 -3.13
C THR A 108 6.16 -6.55 -3.52
N PHE A 109 6.92 -7.29 -2.71
CA PHE A 109 8.32 -7.63 -2.94
C PHE A 109 8.53 -9.11 -2.66
N SER A 110 9.04 -9.85 -3.65
CA SER A 110 9.42 -11.26 -3.48
C SER A 110 10.93 -11.38 -3.39
N PHE A 111 11.41 -12.06 -2.35
CA PHE A 111 12.84 -12.24 -2.10
C PHE A 111 13.36 -13.53 -2.74
N PRO A 112 14.54 -13.49 -3.41
CA PRO A 112 15.09 -14.68 -4.07
C PRO A 112 15.54 -15.76 -3.08
N THR A 113 15.90 -15.37 -1.85
CA THR A 113 16.29 -16.30 -0.78
C THR A 113 15.25 -16.32 0.34
N ARG A 114 15.26 -17.37 1.15
CA ARG A 114 14.44 -17.41 2.36
C ARG A 114 14.84 -16.29 3.32
N VAL A 115 13.86 -15.70 3.98
CA VAL A 115 14.03 -14.61 4.96
C VAL A 115 13.59 -15.04 6.35
N ASN A 116 14.14 -14.39 7.37
CA ASN A 116 13.70 -14.56 8.75
C ASN A 116 12.60 -13.52 9.06
N GLN A 117 11.34 -13.97 9.03
CA GLN A 117 10.18 -13.10 9.20
C GLN A 117 10.06 -12.55 10.62
N ASP A 118 10.48 -13.33 11.63
CA ASP A 118 10.38 -12.95 13.05
C ASP A 118 11.34 -11.81 13.42
N ALA A 119 12.38 -11.62 12.63
CA ALA A 119 13.43 -10.62 12.87
C ALA A 119 13.33 -9.37 11.98
N VAL A 120 12.22 -9.22 11.23
CA VAL A 120 11.97 -8.05 10.41
C VAL A 120 11.80 -6.80 11.27
N LYS A 121 12.38 -5.69 10.83
CA LYS A 121 12.27 -4.39 11.50
C LYS A 121 11.76 -3.36 10.51
N ALA A 122 10.85 -2.50 10.97
CA ALA A 122 10.34 -1.40 10.18
C ALA A 122 10.33 -0.11 10.99
N SER A 123 10.53 1.02 10.32
CA SER A 123 10.38 2.36 10.92
C SER A 123 9.88 3.34 9.87
N LEU A 124 8.98 4.24 10.26
CA LEU A 124 8.50 5.34 9.43
C LEU A 124 9.00 6.67 10.02
N LYS A 125 9.84 7.39 9.29
CA LYS A 125 10.40 8.67 9.73
C LYS A 125 10.43 9.65 8.55
N ASN A 126 9.97 10.88 8.77
CA ASN A 126 9.97 11.94 7.77
C ASN A 126 9.33 11.53 6.42
N GLY A 127 8.28 10.70 6.48
CA GLY A 127 7.61 10.18 5.29
C GLY A 127 8.34 9.07 4.55
N ILE A 128 9.42 8.51 5.12
CA ILE A 128 10.14 7.35 4.55
C ILE A 128 9.91 6.13 5.42
N LEU A 129 9.37 5.07 4.82
CA LEU A 129 9.25 3.74 5.41
C LEU A 129 10.51 2.93 5.10
N SER A 130 11.32 2.70 6.11
CA SER A 130 12.50 1.83 6.05
C SER A 130 12.18 0.47 6.65
N ILE A 131 12.44 -0.60 5.91
CA ILE A 131 12.23 -2.00 6.31
C ILE A 131 13.52 -2.76 6.12
N PHE A 132 13.96 -3.46 7.16
CA PHE A 132 15.05 -4.42 7.10
C PHE A 132 14.49 -5.84 7.22
N VAL A 133 14.78 -6.65 6.21
CA VAL A 133 14.35 -8.05 6.11
C VAL A 133 15.58 -8.97 6.14
N PRO A 134 15.90 -9.60 7.28
CA PRO A 134 17.07 -10.45 7.39
C PRO A 134 16.95 -11.72 6.54
N LYS A 135 18.05 -12.18 5.97
CA LYS A 135 18.13 -13.50 5.33
C LYS A 135 18.00 -14.60 6.40
N ALA A 136 17.31 -15.69 6.06
CA ALA A 136 17.24 -16.85 6.94
C ALA A 136 18.60 -17.56 6.98
N ALA A 137 18.91 -18.18 8.12
CA ALA A 137 20.08 -19.05 8.22
C ALA A 137 19.99 -20.18 7.18
N ALA A 138 21.14 -20.57 6.63
CA ALA A 138 21.21 -21.68 5.68
C ALA A 138 20.57 -22.94 6.31
N PRO A 139 19.71 -23.66 5.58
CA PRO A 139 19.08 -24.85 6.12
C PRO A 139 20.16 -25.88 6.48
N SER A 140 20.16 -26.35 7.73
CA SER A 140 20.98 -27.49 8.12
C SER A 140 20.53 -28.69 7.31
N SER A 141 21.43 -29.27 6.50
CA SER A 141 21.14 -30.44 5.70
C SER A 141 20.59 -31.56 6.58
N LYS A 142 19.38 -32.04 6.31
CA LYS A 142 18.82 -33.23 6.97
C LYS A 142 19.11 -34.43 6.10
N LYS A 143 19.81 -35.44 6.64
CA LYS A 143 19.99 -36.73 5.97
C LYS A 143 18.68 -37.50 6.08
N ILE A 144 18.15 -37.93 4.95
CA ILE A 144 16.96 -38.79 4.89
C ILE A 144 17.44 -40.24 4.77
N THR A 145 16.99 -41.11 5.66
CA THR A 145 17.21 -42.55 5.57
C THR A 145 16.03 -43.16 4.82
N ILE A 146 16.30 -44.07 3.89
CA ILE A 146 15.27 -44.83 3.16
C ILE A 146 14.89 -46.06 4.00
N GLU A 147 13.59 -46.35 4.12
CA GLU A 147 13.04 -47.57 4.74
C GLU A 147 12.70 -48.64 3.69
#